data_AF-A0A7S1VQD2-F1
#
_entry.id   AF-A0A7S1VQD2-F1
#
_cell.length_a   1.000
_cell.length_b   1.000
_cell.length_c   1.000
_cell.angle_alpha   90.00
_cell.angle_beta   90.00
_cell.angle_gamma   90.00
#
_symmetry.space_group_name_H-M   'P 1'
#
loop_
_entity.id
_entity.type
_entity.pdbx_description
1 polymer ?
#
loop_
_entity_poly.entity_id
_entity_poly.type
_entity_poly.pdbx_seq_one_letter_code
_entity_poly.pdbx_strand_id
1 'polypeptide(L)'
;MARTGYAKGGANKGHITQQRDRPARSVAKKMVASKRTKLAREIAREVVGLSPYERRILDMIKTGGSAADKRIYKFAKRRLGSHKRALAKREDIKEVNAAQRARQAGA
;
A
#
# COMPACT_ATOMS: atom_id res chain seq x y z
N MET A 1 12.27 -10.39 26.71
CA MET A 1 12.19 -11.37 27.81
C MET A 1 13.37 -12.33 27.69
N ALA A 2 14.02 -12.66 28.81
CA ALA A 2 15.08 -13.65 28.83
C ALA A 2 14.52 -15.03 28.45
N ARG A 3 15.31 -15.83 27.73
CA ARG A 3 14.94 -17.21 27.41
C ARG A 3 15.02 -18.08 28.68
N THR A 4 14.17 -19.09 28.78
CA THR A 4 13.99 -19.90 29.99
C THR A 4 14.87 -21.15 30.07
N GLY A 5 15.63 -21.48 29.02
CA GLY A 5 16.49 -22.67 28.99
C GLY A 5 15.76 -23.97 28.63
N TYR A 6 14.42 -24.01 28.70
CA TYR A 6 13.64 -25.19 28.33
C TYR A 6 13.60 -25.42 26.82
N ALA A 7 13.67 -26.69 26.39
CA ALA A 7 13.63 -27.08 24.98
C ALA A 7 12.23 -26.96 24.34
N LYS A 8 11.16 -27.18 25.10
CA LYS A 8 9.75 -27.08 24.66
C LYS A 8 8.89 -26.54 25.81
N GLY A 9 7.75 -25.92 25.49
CA GLY A 9 6.74 -25.56 26.50
C GLY A 9 6.45 -24.08 26.76
N GLY A 10 7.01 -23.13 26.00
CA GLY A 10 6.65 -21.71 26.17
C GLY A 10 7.20 -20.77 25.08
N ALA A 11 6.66 -19.55 25.03
CA ALA A 11 7.07 -18.50 24.09
C ALA A 11 8.56 -18.10 24.25
N ASN A 12 9.10 -18.21 25.47
CA ASN A 12 10.47 -17.85 25.82
C ASN A 12 11.43 -19.06 25.85
N LYS A 13 11.09 -20.17 25.18
CA LYS A 13 11.95 -21.37 25.12
C LYS A 13 13.30 -21.11 24.43
N GLY A 14 14.23 -22.04 24.64
CA GLY A 14 15.57 -22.03 24.07
C GLY A 14 16.65 -21.62 25.07
N HIS A 15 17.92 -21.75 24.64
CA HIS A 15 19.08 -21.50 25.47
C HIS A 15 19.13 -20.06 26.00
N ILE A 16 19.50 -19.91 27.27
CA ILE A 16 19.58 -18.61 27.96
C ILE A 16 20.71 -17.80 27.32
N THR A 17 20.35 -16.78 26.55
CA THR A 17 21.31 -15.90 25.85
C THR A 17 20.96 -14.44 26.09
N GLN A 18 21.96 -13.59 26.32
CA GLN A 18 21.78 -12.14 26.33
C GLN A 18 21.59 -11.62 24.90
N GLN A 19 20.44 -11.00 24.61
CA GLN A 19 20.19 -10.40 23.30
C GLN A 19 20.90 -9.06 23.20
N ARG A 20 21.60 -8.84 22.09
CA ARG A 20 22.27 -7.58 21.78
C ARG A 20 21.38 -6.76 20.84
N ASP A 21 21.26 -5.47 21.11
CA ASP A 21 20.61 -4.54 20.19
C ASP A 21 21.49 -4.37 18.95
N ARG A 22 21.05 -4.95 17.84
CA ARG A 22 21.75 -4.85 16.56
C ARG A 22 21.25 -3.63 15.81
N PRO A 23 22.14 -2.80 15.25
CA PRO A 23 21.71 -1.70 14.40
C PRO A 23 20.98 -2.24 13.18
N ALA A 24 19.93 -1.52 12.75
CA ALA A 24 19.17 -1.89 11.56
C ALA A 24 20.08 -1.86 10.33
N ARG A 25 20.18 -2.98 9.62
CA ARG A 25 21.00 -3.09 8.41
C ARG A 25 20.50 -2.13 7.33
N SER A 26 21.41 -1.51 6.59
CA SER A 26 21.09 -0.62 5.47
C SER A 26 20.19 -1.28 4.41
N VAL A 27 20.37 -2.58 4.17
CA VAL A 27 19.52 -3.37 3.25
C VAL A 27 18.05 -3.40 3.64
N ALA A 28 17.72 -3.25 4.94
CA ALA A 28 16.33 -3.18 5.38
C ALA A 28 15.64 -1.88 4.95
N LYS A 29 16.41 -0.82 4.66
CA LYS A 29 15.89 0.49 4.21
C LYS A 29 15.63 0.56 2.70
N LYS A 30 15.96 -0.49 1.93
CA LYS A 30 15.99 -0.49 0.44
C LYS A 30 14.66 -0.12 -0.23
N MET A 31 13.52 -0.25 0.44
CA MET A 31 12.20 0.01 -0.15
C MET A 31 11.61 1.41 0.13
N VAL A 32 12.30 2.27 0.88
CA VAL A 32 11.77 3.59 1.24
C VAL A 32 12.02 4.60 0.12
N ALA A 33 10.96 5.18 -0.43
CA ALA A 33 11.08 6.21 -1.46
C ALA A 33 11.58 7.54 -0.87
N SER A 34 12.64 8.11 -1.47
CA SER A 34 13.16 9.43 -1.13
C SER A 34 12.22 10.56 -1.58
N LYS A 35 12.38 11.77 -1.02
CA LYS A 35 11.62 12.97 -1.43
C LYS A 35 11.75 13.23 -2.94
N ARG A 36 12.96 13.12 -3.50
CA ARG A 36 13.23 13.29 -4.93
C ARG A 36 12.48 12.26 -5.79
N THR A 37 12.44 11.00 -5.36
CA THR A 37 11.74 9.93 -6.10
C THR A 37 10.22 10.13 -6.08
N LYS A 38 9.66 10.64 -4.97
CA LYS A 38 8.22 10.95 -4.89
C LYS A 38 7.85 12.08 -5.86
N LEU A 39 8.61 13.19 -5.85
CA LEU A 39 8.43 14.31 -6.77
C LEU A 39 8.46 13.85 -8.24
N ALA A 40 9.45 13.04 -8.61
CA ALA A 40 9.55 12.52 -9.98
C ALA A 40 8.35 11.65 -10.38
N ARG A 41 7.80 10.85 -9.45
CA ARG A 41 6.60 10.03 -9.70
C ARG A 41 5.33 10.87 -9.83
N GLU A 42 5.22 11.95 -9.06
CA GLU A 42 4.10 12.89 -9.15
C GLU A 42 4.07 13.58 -10.51
N ILE A 43 5.22 14.12 -10.96
CA ILE A 43 5.37 14.74 -12.28
C ILE A 43 5.03 13.74 -13.40
N ALA A 44 5.56 12.52 -13.32
CA ALA A 44 5.28 11.50 -14.35
C ALA A 44 3.79 11.12 -14.41
N ARG A 45 3.11 11.06 -13.26
CA ARG A 45 1.67 10.75 -13.18
C ARG A 45 0.81 11.89 -13.72
N GLU A 46 1.25 13.13 -13.60
CA GLU A 46 0.60 14.30 -14.21
C GLU A 46 0.73 14.29 -15.75
N VAL A 47 1.93 14.04 -16.27
CA VAL A 47 2.20 14.04 -17.71
C VAL A 47 1.53 12.88 -18.45
N VAL A 48 1.65 11.65 -17.91
CA VAL A 48 1.15 10.44 -18.60
C VAL A 48 -0.33 10.18 -18.29
N GLY A 49 -0.82 10.62 -17.12
CA GLY A 49 -2.18 10.38 -16.68
C GLY A 49 -2.47 8.94 -16.25
N LEU A 50 -3.77 8.60 -16.21
CA LEU A 50 -4.25 7.29 -15.77
C LEU A 50 -4.41 6.29 -16.93
N SER A 51 -4.02 5.05 -16.68
CA SER A 51 -4.24 3.95 -17.62
C SER A 51 -5.73 3.65 -17.83
N PRO A 52 -6.13 2.96 -18.92
CA PRO A 52 -7.54 2.70 -19.21
C PRO A 52 -8.28 1.93 -18.10
N TYR A 53 -7.60 0.98 -17.44
CA TYR A 53 -8.23 0.22 -16.35
C TYR A 53 -8.35 1.05 -15.06
N GLU A 54 -7.44 1.99 -14.83
CA GLU A 54 -7.49 2.92 -13.69
C GLU A 54 -8.58 3.97 -13.87
N ARG A 55 -8.76 4.48 -15.10
CA ARG A 55 -9.89 5.34 -15.46
C ARG A 55 -11.22 4.66 -15.20
N ARG A 56 -11.39 3.40 -15.63
CA ARG A 56 -12.62 2.64 -15.36
C ARG A 56 -12.89 2.43 -13.86
N ILE A 57 -11.83 2.30 -13.05
CA ILE A 57 -11.96 2.23 -11.58
C ILE A 57 -12.42 3.57 -11.02
N LEU A 58 -11.86 4.68 -11.50
CA LEU A 58 -12.26 6.03 -11.11
C LEU A 58 -13.74 6.29 -11.46
N ASP A 59 -14.19 5.87 -12.64
CA ASP A 59 -15.59 6.00 -13.06
C ASP A 59 -16.51 5.19 -12.13
N MET A 60 -16.14 3.94 -11.82
CA MET A 60 -16.88 3.11 -10.85
C MET A 60 -16.94 3.74 -9.45
N ILE A 61 -15.92 4.48 -9.03
CA ILE A 61 -15.91 5.22 -7.76
C ILE A 61 -16.86 6.44 -7.85
N LYS A 62 -16.86 7.15 -8.98
CA LYS A 62 -17.71 8.33 -9.19
C LYS A 62 -19.19 8.00 -9.28
N THR A 63 -19.57 6.90 -9.93
CA THR A 63 -20.98 6.47 -10.05
C THR A 63 -21.64 6.22 -8.69
N GLY A 64 -20.87 5.84 -7.66
CA GLY A 64 -21.37 5.67 -6.30
C GLY A 64 -22.34 4.48 -6.10
N GLY A 65 -22.52 4.08 -4.83
CA GLY A 65 -23.48 3.05 -4.41
C GLY A 65 -22.92 2.03 -3.41
N SER A 66 -23.78 1.41 -2.60
CA SER A 66 -23.41 0.50 -1.50
C SER A 66 -22.65 -0.76 -1.96
N ALA A 67 -22.78 -1.14 -3.23
CA ALA A 67 -22.10 -2.30 -3.84
C ALA A 67 -20.88 -1.96 -4.70
N ALA A 68 -20.49 -0.67 -4.80
CA ALA A 68 -19.43 -0.23 -5.70
C ALA A 68 -18.05 -0.78 -5.29
N ASP A 69 -17.72 -0.79 -4.00
CA ASP A 69 -16.40 -1.23 -3.50
C ASP A 69 -16.09 -2.69 -3.83
N LYS A 70 -17.09 -3.58 -3.72
CA LYS A 70 -16.93 -5.01 -4.06
C LYS A 70 -16.77 -5.21 -5.56
N ARG A 71 -17.45 -4.41 -6.38
CA ARG A 71 -17.32 -4.41 -7.85
C ARG A 71 -15.94 -3.92 -8.30
N ILE A 72 -15.47 -2.81 -7.72
CA ILE A 72 -14.14 -2.25 -7.96
C ILE A 72 -13.07 -3.28 -7.59
N TYR A 73 -13.19 -3.88 -6.41
CA TYR A 73 -12.26 -4.91 -5.95
C TYR A 73 -12.21 -6.11 -6.91
N LYS A 74 -13.36 -6.66 -7.32
CA LYS A 74 -13.41 -7.77 -8.28
C LYS A 74 -12.79 -7.39 -9.62
N PHE A 75 -13.03 -6.18 -10.11
CA PHE A 75 -12.42 -5.70 -11.34
C PHE A 75 -10.90 -5.54 -11.22
N ALA A 76 -10.43 -4.88 -10.16
CA ALA A 76 -9.01 -4.67 -9.91
C ALA A 76 -8.26 -5.99 -9.69
N LYS A 77 -8.86 -6.95 -8.98
CA LYS A 77 -8.27 -8.29 -8.79
C LYS A 77 -8.16 -9.05 -10.11
N ARG A 78 -9.16 -8.96 -10.99
CA ARG A 78 -9.09 -9.58 -12.33
C ARG A 78 -8.00 -8.96 -13.21
N ARG A 79 -7.64 -7.69 -13.00
CA ARG A 79 -6.57 -7.00 -13.74
C ARG A 79 -5.17 -7.19 -13.14
N LEU A 80 -5.04 -7.19 -11.81
CA LEU A 80 -3.76 -7.20 -11.09
C LEU A 80 -3.37 -8.57 -10.50
N GLY A 81 -4.32 -9.51 -10.44
CA GLY A 81 -4.15 -10.89 -9.97
C GLY A 81 -4.33 -11.06 -8.45
N SER A 82 -3.62 -10.29 -7.63
CA SER A 82 -3.56 -10.53 -6.17
C SER A 82 -4.46 -9.63 -5.33
N HIS A 83 -4.87 -10.14 -4.15
CA HIS A 83 -5.73 -9.42 -3.20
C HIS A 83 -5.09 -8.12 -2.71
N LYS A 84 -3.83 -8.19 -2.23
CA LYS A 84 -3.11 -7.03 -1.69
C LYS A 84 -2.93 -5.92 -2.72
N ARG A 85 -2.63 -6.28 -3.99
CA ARG A 85 -2.49 -5.31 -5.08
C ARG A 85 -3.82 -4.65 -5.45
N ALA A 86 -4.90 -5.43 -5.49
CA ALA A 86 -6.22 -4.90 -5.79
C ALA A 86 -6.71 -3.90 -4.73
N LEU A 87 -6.49 -4.21 -3.44
CA LEU A 87 -6.79 -3.28 -2.35
C LEU A 87 -5.93 -2.01 -2.44
N ALA A 88 -4.61 -2.16 -2.59
CA ALA A 88 -3.71 -1.02 -2.71
C ALA A 88 -4.08 -0.11 -3.90
N LYS A 89 -4.42 -0.69 -5.06
CA LYS A 89 -4.84 0.10 -6.22
C LYS A 89 -6.19 0.78 -6.02
N ARG A 90 -7.13 0.15 -5.30
CA ARG A 90 -8.41 0.77 -4.95
C ARG A 90 -8.18 2.02 -4.10
N GLU A 91 -7.37 1.92 -3.06
CA GLU A 91 -7.07 3.06 -2.17
C GLU A 91 -6.32 4.18 -2.93
N ASP A 92 -5.32 3.84 -3.76
CA ASP A 92 -4.60 4.80 -4.62
C ASP A 92 -5.57 5.61 -5.51
N ILE A 93 -6.57 4.96 -6.14
CA ILE A 93 -7.53 5.68 -6.98
C ILE A 93 -8.56 6.47 -6.15
N LYS A 94 -8.91 6.02 -4.93
CA LYS A 94 -9.73 6.81 -4.00
C LYS A 94 -9.03 8.10 -3.59
N GLU A 95 -7.74 8.02 -3.28
CA GLU A 95 -6.90 9.20 -2.97
C GLU A 95 -6.82 10.16 -4.16
N VAL A 96 -6.63 9.64 -5.38
CA VAL A 96 -6.65 10.45 -6.60
C VAL A 96 -7.99 11.17 -6.78
N ASN A 97 -9.12 10.49 -6.57
CA ASN A 97 -10.44 11.10 -6.66
C ASN A 97 -10.65 12.20 -5.61
N ALA A 98 -10.20 11.97 -4.38
CA ALA A 98 -10.26 12.96 -3.31
C ALA A 98 -9.42 14.20 -3.63
N ALA A 99 -8.19 14.00 -4.13
CA ALA A 99 -7.32 15.09 -4.56
C ALA A 99 -7.92 15.89 -5.73
N GLN A 100 -8.54 15.21 -6.70
CA GLN A 100 -9.26 15.87 -7.80
C GLN A 100 -10.42 16.73 -7.30
N ARG A 101 -11.23 16.22 -6.37
CA ARG A 101 -12.34 16.98 -5.76
C ARG A 101 -11.85 18.18 -4.95
N ALA A 102 -10.78 18.02 -4.18
CA ALA A 102 -10.18 19.10 -3.41
C ALA A 102 -9.65 20.22 -4.31
N ARG A 103 -8.99 19.87 -5.43
CA ARG A 103 -8.56 20.86 -6.43
C ARG A 103 -9.72 21.59 -7.09
N GLN A 104 -10.82 20.88 -7.36
CA GLN A 104 -12.04 21.48 -7.94
C GLN A 104 -12.77 22.41 -6.97
N ALA A 105 -12.69 22.17 -5.67
CA ALA A 105 -13.35 23.00 -4.67
C ALA A 105 -12.55 24.26 -4.27
N GLY A 106 -11.25 24.29 -4.58
CA GLY A 106 -10.36 25.43 -4.33
C GLY A 106 -10.06 26.28 -5.57
N ALA A 107 -10.70 25.97 -6.70
CA ALA A 107 -10.73 26.77 -7.93
C ALA A 107 -12.11 27.43 -8.06
#